data_AF-A0A511XCS0-F1
#
_entry.id   AF-A0A511XCS0-F1
#
_cell.length_a   1.000
_cell.length_b   1.000
_cell.length_c   1.000
_cell.angle_alpha   90.00
_cell.angle_beta   90.00
_cell.angle_gamma   90.00
#
_symmetry.space_group_name_H-M   'P 1'
#
loop_
_entity.id
_entity.type
_entity.pdbx_description
1 polymer ?
#
loop_
_entity_poly.entity_id
_entity_poly.type
_entity_poly.pdbx_seq_one_letter_code
_entity_poly.pdbx_strand_id
1 'polypeptide(L)'
;MGHMAPSGDATTRSGREETFALSNIVPQAIVLNSGHWNEIERNVRRIVKRDGEAYVVTGPAFREPLGVVGADRVRIPSSIWKAVYVPGRHAVSVIVCRNVGPYGCDAVGLDALARVVGVTPFPGLPHSELRRDKELDRSLLDGRS
;
A
#
# COMPACT_ATOMS: atom_id res chain seq x y z
N MET A 1 -2.83 -3.63 14.69
CA MET A 1 -1.72 -4.26 13.94
C MET A 1 -2.21 -4.50 12.53
N GLY A 2 -1.53 -3.93 11.54
CA GLY A 2 -1.88 -4.01 10.12
C GLY A 2 -0.82 -4.73 9.32
N HIS A 3 -1.21 -5.65 8.46
CA HIS A 3 -0.27 -6.36 7.59
C HIS A 3 0.13 -5.50 6.39
N MET A 4 1.40 -5.53 6.01
CA MET A 4 1.90 -4.79 4.84
C MET A 4 1.75 -5.61 3.55
N ALA A 5 2.13 -6.89 3.60
CA ALA A 5 1.65 -7.93 2.71
C ALA A 5 0.38 -8.57 3.32
N PRO A 6 -0.81 -8.43 2.72
CA PRO A 6 -2.04 -8.94 3.30
C PRO A 6 -2.04 -10.48 3.30
N SER A 7 -2.46 -11.11 4.39
CA SER A 7 -2.60 -12.58 4.46
C SER A 7 -3.61 -13.13 3.44
N GLY A 8 -4.52 -12.30 2.94
CA GLY A 8 -5.47 -12.68 1.88
C GLY A 8 -4.84 -12.79 0.49
N ASP A 9 -3.62 -12.28 0.29
CA ASP A 9 -2.91 -12.32 -0.99
C ASP A 9 -1.95 -13.52 -1.07
N ALA A 10 -1.67 -14.17 0.06
CA ALA A 10 -0.87 -15.39 0.10
C ALA A 10 -1.69 -16.61 -0.35
N THR A 11 -1.18 -17.31 -1.36
CA THR A 11 -1.81 -18.49 -1.97
C THR A 11 -1.55 -19.79 -1.20
N THR A 12 -0.65 -19.77 -0.22
CA THR A 12 -0.24 -20.93 0.57
C THR A 12 -0.35 -20.66 2.07
N ARG A 13 -0.48 -21.73 2.87
CA ARG A 13 -0.54 -21.63 4.33
C ARG A 13 0.75 -21.04 4.92
N SER A 14 1.91 -21.44 4.41
CA SER A 14 3.21 -20.89 4.81
C SER A 14 3.37 -19.42 4.42
N GLY A 15 2.95 -19.03 3.22
CA GLY A 15 2.95 -17.62 2.81
C GLY A 15 2.02 -16.77 3.68
N ARG A 16 0.89 -17.32 4.14
CA ARG A 16 0.02 -16.67 5.13
C ARG A 16 0.73 -16.46 6.45
N GLU A 17 1.42 -17.48 6.97
CA GLU A 17 2.15 -17.41 8.24
C GLU A 17 3.25 -16.34 8.20
N GLU A 18 3.97 -16.20 7.07
CA GLU A 18 4.98 -15.15 6.86
C GLU A 18 4.38 -13.73 6.92
N THR A 19 3.13 -13.53 6.50
CA THR A 19 2.48 -12.21 6.61
C THR A 19 2.22 -11.77 8.06
N PHE A 20 2.23 -12.68 9.04
CA PHE A 20 2.08 -12.35 10.46
C PHE A 20 3.40 -12.01 11.15
N ALA A 21 4.54 -12.10 10.45
CA ALA A 21 5.82 -11.68 11.02
C ALA A 21 5.78 -10.18 11.38
N LEU A 22 6.39 -9.79 12.50
CA LEU A 22 6.44 -8.39 12.93
C LEU A 22 7.19 -7.49 11.92
N SER A 23 8.07 -8.05 11.09
CA SER A 23 8.67 -7.36 9.94
C SER A 23 7.64 -6.89 8.92
N ASN A 24 6.45 -7.51 8.89
CA ASN A 24 5.34 -7.21 8.01
C ASN A 24 4.17 -6.51 8.72
N ILE A 25 4.37 -6.05 9.97
CA ILE A 25 3.31 -5.41 10.76
C ILE A 25 3.72 -4.02 11.21
N VAL A 26 2.82 -3.05 11.00
CA VAL A 26 2.95 -1.70 11.57
C VAL A 26 1.81 -1.41 12.56
N PRO A 27 2.02 -0.53 13.55
CA PRO A 27 0.93 0.05 14.33
C PRO A 27 -0.04 0.79 13.40
N GLN A 28 -1.14 0.14 13.05
CA GLN A 28 -2.20 0.69 12.20
C GLN A 28 -3.47 0.95 13.03
N ALA A 29 -4.08 2.11 12.81
CA ALA A 29 -5.38 2.45 13.40
C ALA A 29 -6.45 1.45 12.92
N ILE A 30 -7.25 0.92 13.86
CA ILE A 30 -8.28 -0.09 13.58
C ILE A 30 -9.24 0.41 12.50
N VAL A 31 -9.69 1.67 12.60
CA VAL A 31 -10.61 2.32 11.65
C VAL A 31 -10.05 2.30 10.23
N LEU A 32 -8.75 2.57 10.06
CA LEU A 32 -8.11 2.51 8.74
C LEU A 32 -8.02 1.05 8.25
N ASN A 33 -7.57 0.14 9.11
CA ASN A 33 -7.34 -1.27 8.76
C ASN A 33 -8.63 -1.98 8.34
N SER A 34 -9.73 -1.81 9.08
CA SER A 34 -11.01 -2.44 8.74
C SER A 34 -11.79 -1.71 7.65
N GLY A 35 -11.46 -0.45 7.38
CA GLY A 35 -12.12 0.43 6.41
C GLY A 35 -11.37 0.55 5.09
N HIS A 36 -10.93 1.77 4.77
CA HIS A 36 -10.35 2.14 3.47
C HIS A 36 -9.17 1.25 3.05
N TRP A 37 -8.33 0.82 4.00
CA TRP A 37 -7.16 0.00 3.66
C TRP A 37 -7.55 -1.38 3.15
N ASN A 38 -8.47 -2.06 3.83
CA ASN A 38 -9.02 -3.34 3.39
C ASN A 38 -9.78 -3.20 2.05
N GLU A 39 -10.41 -2.05 1.79
CA GLU A 39 -11.00 -1.78 0.49
C GLU A 39 -9.97 -1.68 -0.64
N ILE A 40 -8.87 -0.96 -0.42
CA ILE A 40 -7.75 -0.88 -1.39
C ILE A 40 -7.19 -2.28 -1.66
N GLU A 41 -7.01 -3.11 -0.64
CA GLU A 41 -6.56 -4.50 -0.81
C GLU A 41 -7.54 -5.33 -1.65
N ARG A 42 -8.85 -5.16 -1.45
CA ARG A 42 -9.86 -5.81 -2.31
C ARG A 42 -9.79 -5.30 -3.75
N ASN A 43 -9.55 -4.01 -3.94
CA ASN A 43 -9.45 -3.40 -5.27
C ASN A 43 -8.24 -3.92 -6.05
N VAL A 44 -7.08 -4.09 -5.39
CA VAL A 44 -5.92 -4.75 -6.00
C VAL A 44 -6.27 -6.17 -6.49
N ARG A 45 -6.98 -6.97 -5.66
CA ARG A 45 -7.42 -8.31 -6.08
C ARG A 45 -8.37 -8.29 -7.28
N ARG A 46 -9.23 -7.26 -7.40
CA ARG A 46 -10.11 -7.08 -8.58
C ARG A 46 -9.30 -6.72 -9.82
N ILE A 47 -8.31 -5.85 -9.68
CA ILE A 47 -7.37 -5.47 -10.76
C ILE A 47 -6.66 -6.71 -11.29
N VAL A 48 -6.07 -7.54 -10.42
CA VAL A 48 -5.40 -8.78 -10.83
C VAL A 48 -6.34 -9.72 -11.59
N LYS A 49 -7.58 -9.90 -11.11
CA LYS A 49 -8.58 -10.74 -11.81
C LYS A 49 -8.92 -10.25 -13.21
N ARG A 50 -8.86 -8.93 -13.44
CA ARG A 50 -9.23 -8.30 -14.72
C ARG A 50 -8.04 -8.16 -15.66
N ASP A 51 -6.91 -7.70 -15.15
CA ASP A 51 -5.73 -7.28 -15.92
C ASP A 51 -4.60 -8.33 -15.89
N GLY A 52 -4.80 -9.46 -15.20
CA GLY A 52 -3.90 -10.62 -15.18
C GLY A 52 -2.97 -10.63 -13.97
N GLU A 53 -2.04 -9.67 -13.89
CA GLU A 53 -1.06 -9.59 -12.81
C GLU A 53 -0.85 -8.17 -12.31
N ALA A 54 -0.42 -8.04 -11.05
CA ALA A 54 0.00 -6.78 -10.46
C ALA A 54 1.16 -7.00 -9.47
N TYR A 55 2.10 -6.07 -9.47
CA TYR A 55 3.23 -6.04 -8.55
C TYR A 55 2.97 -4.95 -7.50
N VAL A 56 3.10 -5.28 -6.23
CA VAL A 56 2.69 -4.40 -5.13
C VAL A 56 3.84 -4.19 -4.16
N VAL A 57 4.12 -2.93 -3.83
CA VAL A 57 5.01 -2.55 -2.74
C VAL A 57 4.21 -1.76 -1.72
N THR A 58 4.30 -2.14 -0.45
CA THR A 58 3.57 -1.48 0.64
C THR A 58 4.56 -1.03 1.71
N GLY A 59 4.38 0.18 2.26
CA GLY A 59 5.28 0.70 3.28
C GLY A 59 4.64 1.72 4.22
N PRO A 60 5.27 1.99 5.36
CA PRO A 60 4.89 3.10 6.23
C PRO A 60 5.50 4.43 5.74
N ALA A 61 4.92 5.54 6.16
CA ALA A 61 5.54 6.87 6.09
C ALA A 61 5.47 7.54 7.47
N PHE A 62 6.57 8.16 7.89
CA PHE A 62 6.76 8.77 9.20
C PHE A 62 6.93 10.29 9.07
N ARG A 63 5.90 10.98 8.57
CA ARG A 63 5.93 12.44 8.36
C ARG A 63 5.73 13.23 9.65
N GLU A 64 5.11 12.60 10.65
CA GLU A 64 4.77 13.23 11.92
C GLU A 64 5.24 12.34 13.09
N PRO A 65 5.70 12.94 14.21
CA PRO A 65 6.14 12.18 15.38
C PRO A 65 4.93 11.75 16.23
N LEU A 66 4.26 10.67 15.82
CA LEU A 66 3.08 10.15 16.52
C LEU A 66 3.39 9.32 17.77
N GLY A 67 4.67 9.16 18.12
CA GLY A 67 5.13 8.38 19.26
C GLY A 67 5.50 6.94 18.92
N VAL A 68 5.53 6.11 19.98
CA VAL A 68 5.97 4.71 19.93
C VAL A 68 5.04 3.81 20.75
N VAL A 69 5.01 2.51 20.45
CA VAL A 69 4.24 1.49 21.18
C VAL A 69 5.17 0.40 21.71
N GLY A 70 4.87 -0.10 22.91
CA GLY A 70 5.56 -1.24 23.52
C GLY A 70 6.94 -0.92 24.10
N ALA A 71 7.52 -1.90 24.80
CA ALA A 71 8.85 -1.79 25.41
C ALA A 71 9.95 -1.59 24.36
N ASP A 72 9.79 -2.17 23.17
CA ASP A 72 10.73 -2.05 22.04
C ASP A 72 10.59 -0.73 21.27
N ARG A 73 9.70 0.17 21.73
CA ARG A 73 9.53 1.53 21.18
C ARG A 73 9.29 1.56 19.67
N VAL A 74 8.39 0.69 19.18
CA VAL A 74 8.03 0.63 17.76
C VAL A 74 7.34 1.93 17.33
N ARG A 75 7.89 2.63 16.34
CA ARG A 75 7.35 3.91 15.84
C ARG A 75 5.97 3.74 15.21
N ILE A 76 5.06 4.67 15.51
CA ILE A 76 3.75 4.76 14.86
C ILE A 76 3.89 5.56 13.55
N PRO A 77 3.54 4.99 12.39
CA PRO A 77 3.58 5.73 11.13
C PRO A 77 2.41 6.71 11.03
N SER A 78 2.63 7.87 10.42
CA SER A 78 1.58 8.87 10.15
C SER A 78 0.72 8.50 8.95
N SER A 79 1.26 7.70 8.04
CA SER A 79 0.56 7.20 6.87
C SER A 79 1.07 5.82 6.48
N ILE A 80 0.25 5.10 5.73
CA ILE A 80 0.61 3.83 5.09
C ILE A 80 0.40 4.02 3.59
N TRP A 81 1.27 3.45 2.77
CA TRP A 81 1.21 3.61 1.32
C TRP A 81 1.29 2.28 0.59
N LYS A 82 0.70 2.23 -0.60
CA LYS A 82 0.74 1.09 -1.53
C LYS A 82 1.02 1.58 -2.94
N ALA A 83 2.11 1.11 -3.53
CA ALA A 83 2.41 1.27 -4.95
C ALA A 83 2.00 0.01 -5.69
N VAL A 84 1.23 0.15 -6.77
CA VAL A 84 0.67 -0.95 -7.56
C VAL A 84 1.06 -0.73 -9.02
N TYR A 85 1.84 -1.65 -9.57
CA TYR A 85 2.22 -1.70 -10.98
C TYR A 85 1.44 -2.80 -11.71
N VAL A 86 0.85 -2.46 -12.85
CA VAL A 86 0.08 -3.37 -13.71
C VAL A 86 0.76 -3.45 -15.08
N PRO A 87 1.49 -4.53 -15.39
CA PRO A 87 2.26 -4.66 -16.63
C PRO A 87 1.41 -4.53 -17.89
N GLY A 88 0.24 -5.19 -17.92
CA GLY A 88 -0.66 -5.13 -19.08
C GLY A 88 -1.16 -3.72 -19.43
N ARG A 89 -1.02 -2.76 -18.51
CA ARG A 89 -1.35 -1.33 -18.71
C ARG A 89 -0.12 -0.44 -18.89
N HIS A 90 1.08 -0.96 -18.61
CA HIS A 90 2.31 -0.17 -18.45
C HIS A 90 2.04 1.03 -17.51
N ALA A 91 1.39 0.73 -16.37
CA ALA A 91 0.83 1.74 -15.48
C ALA A 91 1.14 1.46 -14.01
N VAL A 92 1.38 2.54 -13.27
CA VAL A 92 1.61 2.52 -11.82
C VAL A 92 0.69 3.52 -11.13
N SER A 93 0.19 3.13 -9.96
CA SER A 93 -0.55 4.02 -9.06
C SER A 93 0.01 3.90 -7.65
N VAL A 94 0.01 5.01 -6.91
CA VAL A 94 0.44 5.05 -5.51
C VAL A 94 -0.69 5.63 -4.68
N ILE A 95 -1.18 4.84 -3.73
CA ILE A 95 -2.19 5.27 -2.76
C ILE A 95 -1.53 5.49 -1.40
N VAL A 96 -1.81 6.62 -0.77
CA VAL A 96 -1.35 6.96 0.59
C VAL A 96 -2.56 7.18 1.48
N CYS A 97 -2.62 6.46 2.59
CA CYS A 97 -3.68 6.56 3.58
C CYS A 97 -3.17 7.13 4.90
N ARG A 98 -3.88 8.09 5.47
CA ARG A 98 -3.58 8.64 6.80
C ARG A 98 -3.86 7.60 7.87
N ASN A 99 -2.87 7.30 8.70
CA ASN A 99 -2.98 6.41 9.85
C ASN A 99 -3.47 7.14 11.11
N VAL A 100 -3.81 8.44 10.97
CA VAL A 100 -4.37 9.31 12.00
C VAL A 100 -5.52 10.14 11.46
N GLY A 101 -6.45 10.48 12.35
CA GLY A 101 -7.62 11.28 12.04
C GLY A 101 -7.29 12.67 11.44
N PRO A 102 -8.17 13.21 10.57
CA PRO A 102 -9.21 12.49 9.85
C PRO A 102 -8.60 11.40 8.94
N TYR A 103 -9.20 10.22 8.95
CA TYR A 103 -8.75 9.10 8.10
C TYR A 103 -9.17 9.34 6.65
N GLY A 104 -8.31 8.98 5.70
CA GLY A 104 -8.57 9.16 4.27
C GLY A 104 -7.40 8.64 3.45
N CYS A 105 -7.63 8.40 2.18
CA CYS A 105 -6.65 7.89 1.23
C CYS A 105 -6.67 8.71 -0.06
N ASP A 106 -5.48 9.01 -0.59
CA ASP A 106 -5.31 9.80 -1.81
C ASP A 106 -4.29 9.15 -2.75
N ALA A 107 -4.46 9.39 -4.06
CA ALA A 107 -3.50 8.97 -5.06
C ALA A 107 -2.41 10.03 -5.27
N VAL A 108 -1.14 9.62 -5.18
CA VAL A 108 0.04 10.48 -5.33
C VAL A 108 0.93 10.01 -6.48
N GLY A 109 1.87 10.87 -6.90
CA GLY A 109 2.89 10.49 -7.89
C GLY A 109 4.03 9.67 -7.27
N LEU A 110 4.66 8.81 -8.05
CA LEU A 110 5.80 7.98 -7.63
C LEU A 110 6.95 8.84 -7.07
N ASP A 111 7.30 9.94 -7.76
CA ASP A 111 8.37 10.85 -7.30
C ASP A 111 8.00 11.56 -6.00
N ALA A 112 6.72 11.87 -5.81
CA ALA A 112 6.24 12.49 -4.58
C ALA A 112 6.36 11.52 -3.40
N LEU A 113 6.03 10.24 -3.62
CA LEU A 113 6.28 9.20 -2.63
C LEU A 113 7.77 9.09 -2.33
N ALA A 114 8.62 8.95 -3.35
CA ALA A 114 10.06 8.75 -3.20
C ALA A 114 10.73 9.87 -2.40
N ARG A 115 10.37 11.13 -2.66
CA ARG A 115 10.85 12.29 -1.88
C ARG A 115 10.46 12.23 -0.40
N VAL A 116 9.31 11.65 -0.08
CA VAL A 116 8.77 11.61 1.28
C VAL A 116 9.29 10.41 2.07
N VAL A 117 9.39 9.24 1.45
CA VAL A 117 9.69 7.99 2.15
C VAL A 117 11.09 7.45 1.87
N GLY A 118 11.83 8.03 0.91
CA GLY A 118 13.17 7.60 0.54
C GLY A 118 13.22 6.25 -0.19
N VAL A 119 12.08 5.73 -0.64
CA VAL A 119 11.95 4.47 -1.36
C VAL A 119 11.47 4.76 -2.78
N THR A 120 12.13 4.16 -3.76
CA THR A 120 11.72 4.14 -5.17
C THR A 120 11.10 2.78 -5.46
N PRO A 121 9.76 2.66 -5.53
CA PRO A 121 9.14 1.40 -5.91
C PRO A 121 9.53 1.00 -7.34
N PHE A 122 9.75 -0.30 -7.56
CA PHE A 122 10.06 -0.89 -8.87
C PHE A 122 11.31 -0.31 -9.58
N PRO A 123 12.49 -0.22 -8.91
CA PRO A 123 13.67 0.45 -9.45
C PRO A 123 14.26 -0.23 -10.70
N GLY A 124 13.90 -1.49 -10.97
CA GLY A 124 14.34 -2.23 -12.15
C GLY A 124 13.50 -2.00 -13.42
N LEU A 125 12.40 -1.26 -13.33
CA LEU A 125 11.54 -0.95 -14.48
C LEU A 125 11.90 0.42 -15.07
N PRO A 126 11.98 0.55 -16.41
CA PRO A 126 12.21 1.84 -17.03
C PRO A 126 11.01 2.76 -16.84
N HIS A 127 11.23 4.08 -16.80
CA HIS A 127 10.15 5.06 -16.59
C HIS A 127 9.02 4.98 -17.64
N SER A 128 9.30 4.48 -18.84
CA SER A 128 8.29 4.23 -19.88
C SER A 128 7.21 3.21 -19.48
N GLU A 129 7.55 2.31 -18.55
CA GLU A 129 6.64 1.30 -17.97
C GLU A 129 5.88 1.84 -16.76
N LEU A 130 6.41 2.87 -16.09
CA LEU A 130 5.88 3.41 -14.84
C LEU A 130 5.03 4.67 -15.09
N ARG A 131 4.06 4.58 -15.99
CA ARG A 131 3.17 5.73 -16.27
C ARG A 131 2.07 5.83 -15.22
N ARG A 132 1.87 7.04 -14.68
CA ARG A 132 0.73 7.27 -13.79
C ARG A 132 -0.57 7.19 -14.58
N ASP A 133 -1.53 6.43 -14.08
CA ASP A 133 -2.85 6.24 -14.68
C ASP A 133 -3.96 6.66 -13.70
N LYS A 134 -4.76 7.66 -14.10
CA LYS A 134 -5.88 8.18 -13.30
C LYS A 134 -7.05 7.19 -13.20
N GLU A 135 -7.21 6.27 -14.14
CA GLU A 135 -8.21 5.22 -14.05
C GLU A 135 -7.78 4.16 -13.04
N LEU A 136 -6.49 3.79 -13.03
CA LEU A 136 -5.93 2.92 -12.00
C LEU A 136 -6.04 3.55 -10.61
N ASP A 137 -5.75 4.85 -10.47
CA ASP A 137 -5.96 5.62 -9.23
C ASP A 137 -7.41 5.48 -8.74
N ARG A 138 -8.40 5.71 -9.62
CA ARG A 138 -9.84 5.59 -9.30
C ARG A 138 -10.26 4.16 -8.98
N SER A 139 -9.76 3.17 -9.73
CA SER A 139 -10.03 1.75 -9.48
C SER A 139 -9.57 1.34 -8.08
N LEU A 140 -8.42 1.86 -7.62
CA LEU A 140 -7.88 1.56 -6.30
C LEU A 140 -8.61 2.30 -5.18
N LEU A 141 -9.02 3.55 -5.38
CA LEU A 141 -9.69 4.36 -4.35
C LEU A 141 -11.18 4.04 -4.20
N ASP A 142 -11.89 3.88 -5.32
CA ASP A 142 -13.36 3.80 -5.34
C ASP A 142 -13.90 2.41 -5.66
N GLY A 143 -13.03 1.48 -6.10
CA GLY A 143 -13.44 0.17 -6.59
C GLY A 143 -14.28 0.18 -7.88
N ARG A 144 -14.40 1.34 -8.53
CA ARG A 144 -15.11 1.53 -9.80
C ARG A 144 -14.15 1.37 -10.97
N SER A 145 -14.46 0.44 -11.87
CA SER A 145 -13.91 0.33 -13.23
C SER A 145 -14.80 1.08 -14.21
#